data_AF-A0A0B6ZTC6-F1
#
_entry.id   AF-A0A0B6ZTC6-F1
#
_cell.length_a   1.000
_cell.length_b   1.000
_cell.length_c   1.000
_cell.angle_alpha   90.00
_cell.angle_beta   90.00
_cell.angle_gamma   90.00
#
_symmetry.space_group_name_H-M   'P 1'
#
loop_
_entity.id
_entity.type
_entity.pdbx_description
1 polymer ?
#
loop_
_entity_poly.entity_id
_entity_poly.type
_entity_poly.pdbx_seq_one_letter_code
_entity_poly.pdbx_strand_id
1 'polypeptide(L)'
;MFRKYKAETSGAGRIPKPQANQIIGTKTHPPLDPVSFPGQERPVVEMANVAAESIENVLAKIRDEVEHEGHGASHIFVILGASGDLAKKKIYPTLWWLFKDGLLPPKTHFIGYARSNLTMEDVKKNCLPHMKVLAGEETKVKDFFKLNDYVTGSYDKTEDFQKLNKAIEQRGSSNRLFYLSLPPSVFESVTLNIKAVCMAKGDKWTRIVVEKPFGKDLETSNQLSRHLAALFREEELYRIDHYLGKEMVQNLMVLRFGNRIFSPIWNRENIASVVISFKEPFGTQGRGGYFDEF
;
A
#
# COMPACT_ATOMS: atom_id res chain seq x y z
N MET A 1 -15.64 -3.81 -41.28
CA MET A 1 -14.47 -3.92 -42.19
C MET A 1 -13.21 -3.92 -41.34
N PHE A 2 -12.86 -5.09 -40.76
CA PHE A 2 -11.75 -5.25 -39.82
C PHE A 2 -10.48 -5.65 -40.60
N ARG A 3 -9.42 -4.83 -40.52
CA ARG A 3 -8.08 -5.23 -41.00
C ARG A 3 -7.30 -5.85 -39.84
N LYS A 4 -7.07 -7.16 -39.93
CA LYS A 4 -6.07 -7.90 -39.15
C LYS A 4 -4.68 -7.41 -39.57
N TYR A 5 -3.85 -6.98 -38.63
CA TYR A 5 -2.40 -6.94 -38.84
C TYR A 5 -1.77 -8.18 -38.24
N LYS A 6 -1.05 -8.89 -39.11
CA LYS A 6 -0.32 -10.14 -38.89
C LYS A 6 1.06 -9.76 -38.36
N ALA A 7 1.48 -10.28 -37.21
CA ALA A 7 2.85 -10.16 -36.76
C ALA A 7 3.72 -11.14 -37.57
N GLU A 8 4.65 -10.62 -38.36
CA GLU A 8 5.68 -11.42 -39.03
C GLU A 8 6.86 -11.62 -38.07
N THR A 9 7.12 -12.88 -37.74
CA THR A 9 8.35 -13.32 -37.07
C THR A 9 9.45 -13.53 -38.12
N SER A 10 10.44 -12.64 -38.16
CA SER A 10 11.64 -12.80 -38.99
C SER A 10 12.83 -13.27 -38.17
N GLY A 11 13.25 -14.52 -38.42
CA GLY A 11 14.64 -14.93 -38.65
C GLY A 11 15.69 -14.68 -37.57
N ALA A 12 16.15 -15.77 -36.95
CA ALA A 12 17.40 -15.82 -36.21
C ALA A 12 18.61 -15.43 -37.09
N GLY A 13 19.24 -14.29 -36.80
CA GLY A 13 20.51 -13.86 -37.39
C GLY A 13 21.59 -13.73 -36.32
N ARG A 14 22.72 -14.43 -36.50
CA ARG A 14 23.90 -14.39 -35.63
C ARG A 14 24.47 -12.96 -35.53
N ILE A 15 24.63 -12.46 -34.31
CA ILE A 15 25.37 -11.21 -34.03
C ILE A 15 26.88 -11.53 -34.02
N PRO A 16 27.73 -10.84 -34.81
CA PRO A 16 29.17 -11.01 -34.76
C PRO A 16 29.77 -10.33 -33.51
N LYS A 17 30.75 -10.99 -32.88
CA LYS A 17 31.52 -10.48 -31.73
C LYS A 17 32.32 -9.22 -32.14
N PRO A 18 32.46 -8.20 -31.28
CA PRO A 18 33.33 -7.07 -31.56
C PRO A 18 34.82 -7.49 -31.52
N GLN A 19 35.58 -7.09 -32.54
CA GLN A 19 37.04 -7.18 -32.57
C GLN A 19 37.65 -6.11 -31.63
N ALA A 20 38.76 -6.49 -30.98
CA ALA A 20 39.55 -5.63 -30.13
C ALA A 20 40.22 -4.52 -30.94
N ASN A 21 39.91 -3.25 -30.62
CA ASN A 21 40.63 -2.09 -31.15
C ASN A 21 41.84 -1.75 -30.27
N GLN A 22 42.96 -1.50 -30.96
CA GLN A 22 44.24 -1.07 -30.42
C GLN A 22 44.12 0.19 -29.56
N ILE A 23 44.78 0.16 -28.40
CA ILE A 23 44.93 1.30 -27.51
C ILE A 23 46.09 2.16 -28.03
N ILE A 24 45.76 3.34 -28.56
CA ILE A 24 46.74 4.40 -28.85
C ILE A 24 46.93 5.18 -27.54
N GLY A 25 48.17 5.22 -27.04
CA GLY A 25 48.52 5.89 -25.79
C GLY A 25 48.31 7.40 -25.83
N THR A 26 47.46 7.92 -24.95
CA THR A 26 47.35 9.34 -24.66
C THR A 26 48.17 9.67 -23.42
N LYS A 27 49.13 10.60 -23.57
CA LYS A 27 49.97 11.15 -22.51
C LYS A 27 49.09 11.65 -21.35
N THR A 28 49.41 11.23 -20.14
CA THR A 28 48.80 11.68 -18.89
C THR A 28 49.26 13.09 -18.54
N HIS A 29 48.34 14.05 -18.51
CA HIS A 29 48.53 15.29 -17.76
C HIS A 29 48.18 15.03 -16.28
N PRO A 30 48.88 15.66 -15.30
CA PRO A 30 48.52 15.53 -13.89
C PRO A 30 47.12 16.10 -13.64
N PRO A 31 46.38 15.58 -12.65
CA PRO A 31 45.09 16.13 -12.28
C PRO A 31 45.26 17.58 -11.81
N LEU A 32 44.40 18.47 -12.30
CA LEU A 32 44.30 19.82 -11.76
C LEU A 32 43.77 19.71 -10.32
N ASP A 33 44.43 20.38 -9.39
CA ASP A 33 43.96 20.47 -8.00
C ASP A 33 42.54 21.06 -7.97
N PRO A 34 41.64 20.51 -7.13
CA PRO A 34 40.30 21.06 -6.99
C PRO A 34 40.40 22.49 -6.43
N VAL A 35 39.92 23.46 -7.20
CA VAL A 35 39.72 24.84 -6.71
C VAL A 35 38.69 24.78 -5.60
N SER A 36 39.13 24.99 -4.36
CA SER A 36 38.24 25.12 -3.21
C SER A 36 37.62 26.52 -3.21
N PHE A 37 36.31 26.57 -3.47
CA PHE A 37 35.53 27.77 -3.20
C PHE A 37 35.07 27.72 -1.72
N PRO A 38 35.42 28.70 -0.88
CA PRO A 38 34.93 28.73 0.48
C PRO A 38 33.44 29.11 0.45
N GLY A 39 32.56 28.17 0.85
CA GLY A 39 31.17 28.49 1.21
C GLY A 39 30.03 27.73 0.54
N GLN A 40 30.20 26.48 0.10
CA GLN A 40 29.13 25.74 -0.62
C GLN A 40 28.58 24.46 0.04
N GLU A 41 28.75 24.29 1.36
CA GLU A 41 28.06 23.20 2.09
C GLU A 41 26.70 23.62 2.69
N ARG A 42 26.32 24.90 2.62
CA ARG A 42 25.12 25.44 3.29
C ARG A 42 23.76 25.24 2.58
N PRO A 43 23.62 25.23 1.23
CA PRO A 43 22.28 25.27 0.62
C PRO A 43 21.51 23.94 0.68
N VAL A 44 22.20 22.79 0.68
CA VAL A 44 21.54 21.47 0.68
C VAL A 44 20.96 21.15 2.06
N VAL A 45 21.68 21.49 3.12
CA VAL A 45 21.24 21.28 4.51
C VAL A 45 20.06 22.19 4.84
N GLU A 46 20.11 23.45 4.38
CA GLU A 46 19.04 24.43 4.59
C GLU A 46 17.76 24.04 3.84
N MET A 47 17.85 23.59 2.58
CA MET A 47 16.68 23.07 1.85
C MET A 47 16.11 21.78 2.47
N ALA A 48 16.96 20.89 2.98
CA ALA A 48 16.51 19.69 3.69
C ALA A 48 15.79 20.03 4.99
N ASN A 49 16.28 21.03 5.74
CA ASN A 49 15.66 21.50 6.97
C ASN A 49 14.31 22.18 6.69
N VAL A 50 14.20 23.01 5.65
CA VAL A 50 12.94 23.63 5.23
C VAL A 50 11.92 22.58 4.79
N ALA A 51 12.34 21.54 4.07
CA ALA A 51 11.46 20.43 3.69
C ALA A 51 10.98 19.63 4.91
N ALA A 52 11.86 19.35 5.87
CA ALA A 52 11.52 18.65 7.11
C ALA A 52 10.52 19.46 7.97
N GLU A 53 10.74 20.78 8.10
CA GLU A 53 9.84 21.69 8.80
C GLU A 53 8.47 21.78 8.11
N SER A 54 8.45 21.76 6.77
CA SER A 54 7.20 21.69 5.99
C SER A 54 6.44 20.38 6.22
N ILE A 55 7.13 19.24 6.37
CA ILE A 55 6.49 17.94 6.63
C ILE A 55 5.86 17.92 8.02
N GLU A 56 6.58 18.36 9.06
CA GLU A 56 6.04 18.35 10.42
C GLU A 56 4.81 19.25 10.54
N ASN A 57 4.80 20.41 9.86
CA ASN A 57 3.64 21.28 9.79
C ASN A 57 2.43 20.62 9.11
N VAL A 58 2.65 19.80 8.08
CA VAL A 58 1.59 19.01 7.43
C VAL A 58 1.09 17.92 8.37
N LEU A 59 1.98 17.19 9.04
CA LEU A 59 1.61 16.16 10.01
C LEU A 59 0.82 16.76 11.18
N ALA A 60 1.21 17.93 11.67
CA ALA A 60 0.50 18.64 12.73
C ALA A 60 -0.95 18.98 12.31
N LYS A 61 -1.15 19.46 11.08
CA LYS A 61 -2.51 19.70 10.55
C LYS A 61 -3.33 18.42 10.42
N ILE A 62 -2.72 17.34 9.94
CA ILE A 62 -3.41 16.05 9.85
C ILE A 62 -3.77 15.53 11.25
N ARG A 63 -2.89 15.67 12.24
CA ARG A 63 -3.18 15.31 13.64
C ARG A 63 -4.37 16.11 14.17
N ASP A 64 -4.37 17.42 13.93
CA ASP A 64 -5.47 18.32 14.34
C ASP A 64 -6.80 17.91 13.67
N GLU A 65 -6.79 17.60 12.37
CA GLU A 65 -7.97 17.08 11.65
C GLU A 65 -8.43 15.72 12.18
N VAL A 66 -7.50 14.80 12.46
CA VAL A 66 -7.82 13.47 13.04
C VAL A 66 -8.40 13.61 14.44
N GLU A 67 -7.91 14.54 15.24
CA GLU A 67 -8.45 14.86 16.56
C GLU A 67 -9.83 15.51 16.45
N HIS A 68 -10.03 16.45 15.53
CA HIS A 68 -11.29 17.17 15.33
C HIS A 68 -12.41 16.32 14.69
N GLU A 69 -12.14 15.58 13.61
CA GLU A 69 -13.13 14.73 12.93
C GLU A 69 -13.40 13.40 13.67
N GLY A 70 -12.41 12.91 14.43
CA GLY A 70 -12.49 11.65 15.17
C GLY A 70 -13.30 11.70 16.47
N HIS A 71 -13.96 12.83 16.78
CA HIS A 71 -14.56 13.10 18.09
C HIS A 71 -15.49 11.98 18.58
N GLY A 72 -14.95 11.14 19.47
CA GLY A 72 -15.67 10.17 20.30
C GLY A 72 -15.79 8.75 19.74
N ALA A 73 -15.68 8.56 18.42
CA ALA A 73 -15.90 7.24 17.82
C ALA A 73 -14.69 6.32 18.00
N SER A 74 -14.93 5.14 18.57
CA SER A 74 -13.95 4.05 18.58
C SER A 74 -13.77 3.51 17.16
N HIS A 75 -12.55 3.12 16.80
CA HIS A 75 -12.22 2.54 15.51
C HIS A 75 -11.60 1.16 15.72
N ILE A 76 -12.02 0.17 14.93
CA ILE A 76 -11.43 -1.16 14.95
C ILE A 76 -10.96 -1.49 13.54
N PHE A 77 -9.67 -1.74 13.42
CA PHE A 77 -9.02 -2.16 12.19
C PHE A 77 -8.76 -3.66 12.25
N VAL A 78 -9.50 -4.43 11.46
CA VAL A 78 -9.42 -5.88 11.41
C VAL A 78 -8.56 -6.31 10.23
N ILE A 79 -7.52 -7.09 10.50
CA ILE A 79 -6.56 -7.58 9.50
C ILE A 79 -6.88 -9.05 9.24
N LEU A 80 -7.67 -9.32 8.21
CA LEU A 80 -7.94 -10.70 7.79
C LEU A 80 -6.74 -11.23 7.00
N GLY A 81 -6.24 -12.40 7.38
CA GLY A 81 -4.96 -12.91 6.88
C GLY A 81 -3.76 -12.36 7.64
N ALA A 82 -3.92 -12.04 8.93
CA ALA A 82 -2.87 -11.45 9.76
C ALA A 82 -1.59 -12.30 9.88
N SER A 83 -1.66 -13.61 9.66
CA SER A 83 -0.48 -14.49 9.61
C SER A 83 0.27 -14.47 8.25
N GLY A 84 -0.29 -13.78 7.25
CA GLY A 84 0.23 -13.73 5.89
C GLY A 84 1.41 -12.77 5.71
N ASP A 85 2.10 -12.93 4.59
CA ASP A 85 3.33 -12.19 4.29
C ASP A 85 3.09 -10.69 4.04
N LEU A 86 1.96 -10.33 3.41
CA LEU A 86 1.57 -8.93 3.21
C LEU A 86 1.28 -8.25 4.56
N ALA A 87 0.55 -8.92 5.46
CA ALA A 87 0.28 -8.40 6.80
C ALA A 87 1.58 -8.15 7.58
N LYS A 88 2.47 -9.15 7.61
CA LYS A 88 3.76 -9.10 8.31
C LYS A 88 4.70 -8.01 7.78
N LYS A 89 4.83 -7.89 6.46
CA LYS A 89 5.84 -7.04 5.81
C LYS A 89 5.36 -5.63 5.48
N LYS A 90 4.04 -5.39 5.43
CA LYS A 90 3.45 -4.12 5.00
C LYS A 90 2.39 -3.60 5.96
N ILE A 91 1.33 -4.36 6.23
CA ILE A 91 0.16 -3.82 6.97
C ILE A 91 0.53 -3.45 8.40
N TYR A 92 1.06 -4.39 9.20
CA TYR A 92 1.48 -4.07 10.58
C TYR A 92 2.55 -2.97 10.64
N PRO A 93 3.61 -2.99 9.80
CA PRO A 93 4.55 -1.87 9.69
C PRO A 93 3.90 -0.52 9.37
N THR A 94 2.94 -0.47 8.44
CA THR A 94 2.23 0.77 8.09
C THR A 94 1.36 1.26 9.24
N LEU A 95 0.62 0.36 9.91
CA LEU A 95 -0.19 0.72 11.08
C LEU A 95 0.67 1.22 12.24
N TRP A 96 1.85 0.63 12.43
CA TRP A 96 2.85 1.10 13.37
C TRP A 96 3.32 2.53 13.05
N TRP A 97 3.64 2.82 11.79
CA TRP A 97 4.04 4.18 11.41
C TRP A 97 2.91 5.19 11.60
N LEU A 98 1.68 4.85 11.23
CA LEU A 98 0.52 5.71 11.51
C LEU A 98 0.34 5.95 13.01
N PHE A 99 0.50 4.91 13.83
CA PHE A 99 0.40 5.01 15.29
C PHE A 99 1.51 5.89 15.88
N LYS A 100 2.78 5.63 15.52
CA LYS A 100 3.93 6.31 16.13
C LYS A 100 3.98 7.80 15.78
N ASP A 101 3.42 8.15 14.61
CA ASP A 101 3.35 9.51 14.07
C ASP A 101 2.04 10.22 14.47
N GLY A 102 1.14 9.57 15.22
CA GLY A 102 -0.10 10.15 15.73
C GLY A 102 -1.19 10.36 14.68
N LEU A 103 -1.15 9.61 13.57
CA LEU A 103 -2.06 9.76 12.41
C LEU A 103 -3.26 8.80 12.48
N LEU A 104 -3.58 8.31 13.67
CA LEU A 104 -4.73 7.44 13.91
C LEU A 104 -5.67 8.12 14.90
N PRO A 105 -6.99 7.91 14.78
CA PRO A 105 -7.93 8.34 15.80
C PRO A 105 -7.50 7.79 17.18
N PRO A 106 -7.58 8.59 18.27
CA PRO A 106 -7.05 8.19 19.59
C PRO A 106 -7.61 6.87 20.14
N LYS A 107 -8.84 6.50 19.78
CA LYS A 107 -9.52 5.26 20.20
C LYS A 107 -9.47 4.18 19.12
N THR A 108 -8.28 3.87 18.60
CA THR A 108 -8.09 2.82 17.58
C THR A 108 -7.60 1.51 18.19
N HIS A 109 -8.26 0.41 17.86
CA HIS A 109 -7.85 -0.95 18.20
C HIS A 109 -7.62 -1.78 16.95
N PHE A 110 -6.77 -2.80 17.04
CA PHE A 110 -6.43 -3.68 15.92
C PHE A 110 -6.77 -5.12 16.27
N ILE A 111 -7.35 -5.86 15.33
CA ILE A 111 -7.63 -7.28 15.51
C ILE A 111 -7.05 -8.05 14.32
N GLY A 112 -6.02 -8.85 14.58
CA GLY A 112 -5.54 -9.83 13.62
C GLY A 112 -6.48 -11.03 13.57
N TYR A 113 -6.81 -11.51 12.37
CA TYR A 113 -7.64 -12.70 12.18
C TYR A 113 -7.02 -13.64 11.15
N ALA A 114 -6.78 -14.90 11.52
CA ALA A 114 -6.38 -15.93 10.55
C ALA A 114 -6.63 -17.35 11.06
N ARG A 115 -6.46 -18.34 10.16
CA ARG A 115 -6.54 -19.78 10.48
C ARG A 115 -5.42 -20.27 11.40
N SER A 116 -4.25 -19.66 11.30
CA SER A 116 -3.07 -20.04 12.08
C SER A 116 -3.31 -19.75 13.56
N ASN A 117 -3.07 -20.74 14.41
CA ASN A 117 -3.16 -20.55 15.85
C ASN A 117 -1.90 -19.85 16.37
N LEU A 118 -1.92 -18.52 16.41
CA LEU A 118 -0.81 -17.67 16.84
C LEU A 118 -1.22 -16.85 18.06
N THR A 119 -0.24 -16.52 18.89
CA THR A 119 -0.40 -15.49 19.93
C THR A 119 -0.06 -14.10 19.37
N MET A 120 -0.51 -13.05 20.04
CA MET A 120 -0.09 -11.69 19.68
C MET A 120 1.43 -11.48 19.81
N GLU A 121 2.11 -12.20 20.71
CA GLU A 121 3.58 -12.17 20.79
C GLU A 121 4.24 -12.81 19.57
N ASP A 122 3.65 -13.88 19.00
CA ASP A 122 4.14 -14.45 17.74
C ASP A 122 3.98 -13.47 16.58
N VAL A 123 2.81 -12.82 16.47
CA VAL A 123 2.55 -11.79 15.45
C VAL A 123 3.55 -10.65 15.58
N LYS A 124 3.75 -10.14 16.79
CA LYS A 124 4.74 -9.10 17.10
C LYS A 124 6.14 -9.51 16.69
N LYS A 125 6.60 -10.69 17.10
CA LYS A 125 7.93 -11.23 16.72
C LYS A 125 8.11 -11.29 15.21
N ASN A 126 7.07 -11.68 14.48
CA ASN A 126 7.10 -11.79 13.02
C ASN A 126 7.12 -10.43 12.31
N CYS A 127 6.45 -9.41 12.85
CA CYS A 127 6.35 -8.08 12.24
C CYS A 127 7.50 -7.15 12.60
N LEU A 128 8.08 -7.29 13.80
CA LEU A 128 9.11 -6.39 14.33
C LEU A 128 10.29 -6.14 13.38
N PRO A 129 10.84 -7.14 12.66
CA PRO A 129 11.93 -6.92 11.71
C PRO A 129 11.57 -6.00 10.53
N HIS A 130 10.27 -5.83 10.24
CA HIS A 130 9.79 -5.04 9.11
C HIS A 130 9.27 -3.66 9.51
N MET A 131 9.06 -3.42 10.81
CA MET A 131 8.55 -2.14 11.35
C MET A 131 9.57 -1.00 11.33
N LYS A 132 10.87 -1.33 11.16
CA LYS A 132 11.98 -0.35 11.20
C LYS A 132 11.95 0.54 12.46
N VAL A 133 11.77 -0.10 13.61
CA VAL A 133 11.73 0.58 14.92
C VAL A 133 13.07 1.25 15.19
N LEU A 134 13.06 2.52 15.56
CA LEU A 134 14.24 3.29 15.92
C LEU A 134 14.60 3.09 17.40
N ALA A 135 15.86 3.34 17.75
CA ALA A 135 16.29 3.31 19.15
C ALA A 135 15.50 4.33 19.99
N GLY A 136 14.97 3.91 21.14
CA GLY A 136 14.14 4.75 22.01
C GLY A 136 12.63 4.65 21.75
N GLU A 137 12.19 3.92 20.72
CA GLU A 137 10.77 3.70 20.42
C GLU A 137 10.18 2.47 21.13
N GLU A 138 10.92 1.77 21.99
CA GLU A 138 10.52 0.48 22.58
C GLU A 138 9.23 0.59 23.40
N THR A 139 9.03 1.69 24.12
CA THR A 139 7.80 1.94 24.88
C THR A 139 6.61 2.14 23.95
N LYS A 140 6.77 2.93 22.88
CA LYS A 140 5.72 3.13 21.86
C LYS A 140 5.35 1.81 21.18
N VAL A 141 6.32 0.95 20.88
CA VAL A 141 6.05 -0.39 20.32
C VAL A 141 5.24 -1.23 21.29
N LYS A 142 5.59 -1.23 22.58
CA LYS A 142 4.80 -1.93 23.61
C LYS A 142 3.37 -1.40 23.66
N ASP A 143 3.18 -0.08 23.61
CA ASP A 143 1.86 0.54 23.65
C ASP A 143 1.03 0.24 22.39
N PHE A 144 1.66 0.25 21.22
CA PHE A 144 1.01 -0.20 19.98
C PHE A 144 0.47 -1.62 20.12
N PHE A 145 1.30 -2.58 20.54
CA PHE A 145 0.87 -3.97 20.67
C PHE A 145 -0.13 -4.23 21.81
N LYS A 146 -0.23 -3.36 22.83
CA LYS A 146 -1.33 -3.43 23.81
C LYS A 146 -2.71 -3.17 23.20
N LEU A 147 -2.76 -2.45 22.07
CA LEU A 147 -3.99 -2.16 21.32
C LEU A 147 -4.33 -3.26 20.30
N ASN A 148 -3.55 -4.33 20.23
CA ASN A 148 -3.71 -5.40 19.26
C ASN A 148 -4.20 -6.68 19.94
N ASP A 149 -5.26 -7.27 19.39
CA ASP A 149 -5.73 -8.62 19.71
C ASP A 149 -5.55 -9.55 18.50
N TYR A 150 -5.59 -10.86 18.75
CA TYR A 150 -5.59 -11.88 17.70
C TYR A 150 -6.72 -12.88 17.91
N VAL A 151 -7.45 -13.19 16.84
CA VAL A 151 -8.53 -14.18 16.84
C VAL A 151 -8.22 -15.25 15.80
N THR A 152 -8.15 -16.50 16.26
CA THR A 152 -8.01 -17.66 15.39
C THR A 152 -9.38 -18.09 14.86
N GLY A 153 -9.50 -18.29 13.54
CA GLY A 153 -10.75 -18.75 12.93
C GLY A 153 -10.64 -19.05 11.44
N SER A 154 -11.61 -19.81 10.92
CA SER A 154 -11.72 -20.14 9.50
C SER A 154 -12.31 -18.99 8.67
N TYR A 155 -12.21 -19.08 7.35
CA TYR A 155 -12.73 -18.04 6.44
C TYR A 155 -14.13 -18.37 5.89
N ASP A 156 -14.66 -19.54 6.26
CA ASP A 156 -15.89 -20.13 5.72
C ASP A 156 -16.96 -20.47 6.75
N LYS A 157 -16.64 -20.47 8.05
CA LYS A 157 -17.61 -20.75 9.11
C LYS A 157 -18.13 -19.49 9.78
N THR A 158 -19.44 -19.31 9.77
CA THR A 158 -20.11 -18.18 10.43
C THR A 158 -19.84 -18.14 11.94
N GLU A 159 -19.69 -19.29 12.60
CA GLU A 159 -19.41 -19.36 14.03
C GLU A 159 -18.05 -18.72 14.39
N ASP A 160 -17.07 -18.81 13.49
CA ASP A 160 -15.76 -18.19 13.72
C ASP A 160 -15.82 -16.66 13.53
N PHE A 161 -16.66 -16.17 12.60
CA PHE A 161 -16.93 -14.74 12.47
C PHE A 161 -17.78 -14.20 13.63
N GLN A 162 -18.64 -15.01 14.24
CA GLN A 162 -19.31 -14.63 15.49
C GLN A 162 -18.32 -14.45 16.64
N LYS A 163 -17.26 -15.29 16.73
CA LYS A 163 -16.17 -15.08 17.70
C LYS A 163 -15.41 -13.78 17.42
N LEU A 164 -15.12 -13.49 16.15
CA LEU A 164 -14.52 -12.22 15.75
C LEU A 164 -15.42 -11.04 16.13
N ASN A 165 -16.72 -11.08 15.82
CA ASN A 165 -17.66 -10.03 16.20
C ASN A 165 -17.74 -9.85 17.72
N LYS A 166 -17.68 -10.94 18.50
CA LYS A 166 -17.62 -10.86 19.96
C LYS A 166 -16.37 -10.10 20.44
N ALA A 167 -15.20 -10.37 19.87
CA ALA A 167 -13.97 -9.63 20.20
C ALA A 167 -14.07 -8.15 19.81
N ILE A 168 -14.69 -7.84 18.67
CA ILE A 168 -14.99 -6.47 18.22
C ILE A 168 -15.94 -5.76 19.21
N GLU A 169 -17.04 -6.41 19.59
CA GLU A 169 -18.06 -5.84 20.48
C GLU A 169 -17.57 -5.61 21.92
N GLN A 170 -16.59 -6.40 22.39
CA GLN A 170 -15.92 -6.17 23.68
C GLN A 170 -15.21 -4.79 23.76
N ARG A 171 -14.89 -4.19 22.62
CA ARG A 171 -14.28 -2.85 22.52
C ARG A 171 -15.34 -1.73 22.38
N GLY A 172 -16.63 -2.07 22.44
CA GLY A 172 -17.75 -1.15 22.37
C GLY A 172 -18.18 -0.78 20.95
N SER A 173 -19.13 0.16 20.86
CA SER A 173 -19.62 0.69 19.58
C SER A 173 -18.49 1.41 18.83
N SER A 174 -18.21 0.96 17.60
CA SER A 174 -17.04 1.38 16.84
C SER A 174 -17.30 1.37 15.33
N ASN A 175 -16.61 2.25 14.64
CA ASN A 175 -16.39 2.17 13.20
C ASN A 175 -15.48 0.97 12.90
N ARG A 176 -15.78 0.21 11.84
CA ARG A 176 -15.09 -1.05 11.54
C ARG A 176 -14.45 -1.00 10.16
N LEU A 177 -13.15 -1.20 10.09
CA LEU A 177 -12.42 -1.34 8.83
C LEU A 177 -11.88 -2.76 8.73
N PHE A 178 -12.32 -3.50 7.73
CA PHE A 178 -11.84 -4.86 7.44
C PHE A 178 -10.87 -4.83 6.26
N TYR A 179 -9.61 -5.15 6.52
CA TYR A 179 -8.59 -5.28 5.49
C TYR A 179 -8.41 -6.74 5.08
N LEU A 180 -8.74 -7.05 3.83
CA LEU A 180 -8.68 -8.40 3.25
C LEU A 180 -7.29 -8.68 2.68
N SER A 181 -6.34 -9.03 3.55
CA SER A 181 -5.02 -9.52 3.15
C SER A 181 -5.06 -11.03 2.86
N LEU A 182 -5.98 -11.43 1.98
CA LEU A 182 -6.33 -12.82 1.70
C LEU A 182 -6.19 -13.15 0.20
N PRO A 183 -6.03 -14.43 -0.17
CA PRO A 183 -6.16 -14.83 -1.56
C PRO A 183 -7.60 -14.63 -2.07
N PRO A 184 -7.80 -14.35 -3.37
CA PRO A 184 -9.13 -14.12 -3.95
C PRO A 184 -10.14 -15.26 -3.73
N SER A 185 -9.65 -16.51 -3.63
CA SER A 185 -10.47 -17.71 -3.47
C SER A 185 -11.33 -17.72 -2.21
N VAL A 186 -11.04 -16.89 -1.21
CA VAL A 186 -11.83 -16.79 0.03
C VAL A 186 -12.60 -15.47 0.16
N PHE A 187 -12.48 -14.55 -0.81
CA PHE A 187 -13.13 -13.24 -0.72
C PHE A 187 -14.65 -13.34 -0.59
N GLU A 188 -15.30 -14.17 -1.41
CA GLU A 188 -16.76 -14.30 -1.40
C GLU A 188 -17.26 -14.77 -0.03
N SER A 189 -16.68 -15.85 0.47
CA SER A 189 -17.03 -16.42 1.77
C SER A 189 -16.80 -15.45 2.93
N VAL A 190 -15.66 -14.76 2.95
CA VAL A 190 -15.32 -13.81 4.02
C VAL A 190 -16.26 -12.62 4.01
N THR A 191 -16.55 -12.08 2.83
CA THR A 191 -17.42 -10.90 2.69
C THR A 191 -18.87 -11.20 3.04
N LEU A 192 -19.37 -12.38 2.70
CA LEU A 192 -20.68 -12.87 3.17
C LEU A 192 -20.75 -12.93 4.69
N ASN A 193 -19.74 -13.52 5.32
CA ASN A 193 -19.71 -13.64 6.77
C ASN A 193 -19.56 -12.27 7.46
N ILE A 194 -18.73 -11.37 6.94
CA ILE A 194 -18.63 -9.99 7.46
C ILE A 194 -20.00 -9.30 7.41
N LYS A 195 -20.67 -9.37 6.25
CA LYS A 195 -21.99 -8.76 6.06
C LYS A 195 -23.03 -9.34 7.01
N ALA A 196 -22.98 -10.64 7.26
CA ALA A 196 -23.95 -11.34 8.09
C ALA A 196 -23.80 -11.03 9.60
N VAL A 197 -22.57 -10.98 10.13
CA VAL A 197 -22.37 -10.97 11.60
C VAL A 197 -21.42 -9.90 12.13
N CYS A 198 -20.60 -9.26 11.28
CA CYS A 198 -19.57 -8.33 11.72
C CYS A 198 -19.81 -6.87 11.32
N MET A 199 -20.97 -6.53 10.75
CA MET A 199 -21.31 -5.15 10.42
C MET A 199 -21.43 -4.28 11.67
N ALA A 200 -20.95 -3.05 11.58
CA ALA A 200 -21.16 -2.03 12.59
C ALA A 200 -22.65 -1.72 12.76
N LYS A 201 -23.05 -1.32 13.97
CA LYS A 201 -24.45 -1.06 14.34
C LYS A 201 -24.65 0.44 14.58
N GLY A 202 -25.89 0.91 14.42
CA GLY A 202 -26.27 2.30 14.70
C GLY A 202 -25.69 3.29 13.68
N ASP A 203 -25.07 4.35 14.18
CA ASP A 203 -24.47 5.46 13.41
C ASP A 203 -23.04 5.18 12.92
N LYS A 204 -22.52 3.97 13.14
CA LYS A 204 -21.15 3.59 12.82
C LYS A 204 -21.03 2.98 11.43
N TRP A 205 -19.93 3.28 10.75
CA TRP A 205 -19.67 2.76 9.40
C TRP A 205 -18.90 1.44 9.43
N THR A 206 -19.06 0.67 8.36
CA THR A 206 -18.20 -0.47 8.02
C THR A 206 -17.57 -0.24 6.66
N ARG A 207 -16.25 -0.41 6.57
CA ARG A 207 -15.49 -0.27 5.32
C ARG A 207 -14.64 -1.51 5.08
N ILE A 208 -14.55 -1.93 3.83
CA ILE A 208 -13.85 -3.13 3.39
C ILE A 208 -12.74 -2.72 2.44
N VAL A 209 -11.51 -3.04 2.79
CA VAL A 209 -10.34 -2.85 1.93
C VAL A 209 -10.03 -4.17 1.23
N VAL A 210 -10.06 -4.16 -0.11
CA VAL A 210 -9.87 -5.35 -0.95
C VAL A 210 -8.57 -5.20 -1.74
N GLU A 211 -7.71 -6.21 -1.67
CA GLU A 211 -6.48 -6.28 -2.45
C GLU A 211 -6.69 -6.95 -3.81
N LYS A 212 -5.81 -6.62 -4.75
CA LYS A 212 -5.77 -7.26 -6.08
C LYS A 212 -5.34 -8.74 -5.96
N PRO A 213 -5.72 -9.62 -6.91
CA PRO A 213 -6.39 -9.35 -8.18
C PRO A 213 -7.93 -9.23 -8.08
N PHE A 214 -8.50 -8.32 -8.86
CA PHE A 214 -9.96 -8.10 -8.96
C PHE A 214 -10.57 -8.87 -10.14
N GLY A 215 -10.32 -10.17 -10.19
CA GLY A 215 -10.56 -11.01 -11.38
C GLY A 215 -9.32 -11.11 -12.28
N LYS A 216 -9.39 -12.03 -13.25
CA LYS A 216 -8.35 -12.26 -14.27
C LYS A 216 -8.71 -11.65 -15.62
N ASP A 217 -10.00 -11.40 -15.83
CA ASP A 217 -10.58 -10.86 -17.06
C ASP A 217 -11.88 -10.07 -16.74
N LEU A 218 -12.53 -9.55 -17.78
CA LEU A 218 -13.78 -8.80 -17.64
C LEU A 218 -14.90 -9.62 -16.98
N GLU A 219 -15.01 -10.90 -17.29
CA GLU A 219 -16.10 -11.76 -16.79
C GLU A 219 -15.94 -12.03 -15.29
N THR A 220 -14.78 -12.51 -14.89
CA THR A 220 -14.44 -12.80 -13.49
C THR A 220 -14.41 -11.52 -12.64
N SER A 221 -13.97 -10.39 -13.19
CA SER A 221 -14.03 -9.09 -12.50
C SER A 221 -15.47 -8.61 -12.28
N ASN A 222 -16.34 -8.78 -13.28
CA ASN A 222 -17.76 -8.48 -13.15
C ASN A 222 -18.45 -9.38 -12.13
N GLN A 223 -18.10 -10.67 -12.06
CA GLN A 223 -18.63 -11.58 -11.05
C GLN A 223 -18.27 -11.09 -9.63
N LEU A 224 -17.00 -10.81 -9.37
CA LEU A 224 -16.55 -10.28 -8.07
C LEU A 224 -17.22 -8.94 -7.76
N SER A 225 -17.35 -8.06 -8.75
CA SER A 225 -17.98 -6.75 -8.56
C SER A 225 -19.46 -6.86 -8.22
N ARG A 226 -20.21 -7.73 -8.92
CA ARG A 226 -21.63 -7.98 -8.62
C ARG A 226 -21.80 -8.58 -7.23
N HIS A 227 -20.95 -9.53 -6.85
CA HIS A 227 -20.94 -10.12 -5.51
C HIS A 227 -20.75 -9.06 -4.42
N LEU A 228 -19.71 -8.23 -4.55
CA LEU A 228 -19.41 -7.18 -3.57
C LEU A 228 -20.50 -6.10 -3.53
N ALA A 229 -21.02 -5.67 -4.68
CA ALA A 229 -22.07 -4.66 -4.77
C ALA A 229 -23.42 -5.15 -4.22
N ALA A 230 -23.67 -6.46 -4.23
CA ALA A 230 -24.85 -7.05 -3.58
C ALA A 230 -24.77 -6.99 -2.05
N LEU A 231 -23.56 -6.89 -1.48
CA LEU A 231 -23.32 -6.91 -0.03
C LEU A 231 -23.03 -5.52 0.55
N PHE A 232 -22.30 -4.68 -0.17
CA PHE A 232 -21.80 -3.40 0.31
C PHE A 232 -22.10 -2.29 -0.67
N ARG A 233 -22.26 -1.08 -0.13
CA ARG A 233 -22.36 0.14 -0.93
C ARG A 233 -20.97 0.50 -1.46
N GLU A 234 -20.89 1.19 -2.59
CA GLU A 234 -19.59 1.51 -3.20
C GLU A 234 -18.72 2.40 -2.28
N GLU A 235 -19.32 3.29 -1.49
CA GLU A 235 -18.62 4.11 -0.47
C GLU A 235 -18.02 3.30 0.70
N GLU A 236 -18.42 2.03 0.85
CA GLU A 236 -17.90 1.11 1.86
C GLU A 236 -16.74 0.28 1.31
N LEU A 237 -16.49 0.29 -0.02
CA LEU A 237 -15.51 -0.55 -0.69
C LEU A 237 -14.26 0.25 -1.11
N TYR A 238 -13.10 -0.19 -0.64
CA TYR A 238 -11.80 0.41 -0.93
C TYR A 238 -10.92 -0.60 -1.66
N ARG A 239 -10.89 -0.52 -3.00
CA ARG A 239 -10.08 -1.40 -3.84
C ARG A 239 -8.66 -0.83 -3.95
N ILE A 240 -7.67 -1.61 -3.51
CA ILE A 240 -6.28 -1.15 -3.47
C ILE A 240 -5.60 -1.32 -4.82
N ASP A 241 -5.16 -0.19 -5.37
CA ASP A 241 -4.00 -0.13 -6.25
C ASP A 241 -2.92 0.74 -5.58
N HIS A 242 -1.87 0.09 -5.09
CA HIS A 242 -0.81 0.76 -4.33
C HIS A 242 -0.01 1.78 -5.15
N TYR A 243 -0.12 1.80 -6.49
CA TYR A 243 0.48 2.87 -7.30
C TYR A 243 -0.20 4.21 -7.04
N LEU A 244 -1.51 4.22 -6.75
CA LEU A 244 -2.26 5.44 -6.43
C LEU A 244 -1.82 6.07 -5.11
N GLY A 245 -1.15 5.30 -4.25
CA GLY A 245 -0.54 5.80 -3.01
C GLY A 245 0.89 6.34 -3.18
N LYS A 246 1.48 6.29 -4.38
CA LYS A 246 2.82 6.83 -4.61
C LYS A 246 2.78 8.34 -4.77
N GLU A 247 3.67 9.03 -4.07
CA GLU A 247 3.78 10.50 -4.04
C GLU A 247 3.74 11.12 -5.45
N MET A 248 4.60 10.64 -6.37
CA MET A 248 4.67 11.18 -7.73
C MET A 248 3.42 10.92 -8.56
N VAL A 249 2.66 9.85 -8.27
CA VAL A 249 1.39 9.55 -8.95
C VAL A 249 0.32 10.53 -8.47
N GLN A 250 0.24 10.78 -7.16
CA GLN A 250 -0.68 11.79 -6.60
C GLN A 250 -0.37 13.19 -7.12
N ASN A 251 0.92 13.52 -7.27
CA ASN A 251 1.37 14.82 -7.75
C ASN A 251 0.97 15.10 -9.22
N LEU A 252 0.60 14.09 -10.01
CA LEU A 252 0.13 14.30 -11.40
C LEU A 252 -1.08 15.24 -11.46
N MET A 253 -1.98 15.19 -10.46
CA MET A 253 -3.13 16.10 -10.41
C MET A 253 -2.72 17.54 -10.11
N VAL A 254 -1.84 17.74 -9.12
CA VAL A 254 -1.33 19.07 -8.74
C VAL A 254 -0.54 19.69 -9.89
N LEU A 255 0.32 18.91 -10.55
CA LEU A 255 1.07 19.36 -11.73
C LEU A 255 0.13 19.80 -12.85
N ARG A 256 -0.86 18.97 -13.21
CA ARG A 256 -1.75 19.26 -14.35
C ARG A 256 -2.72 20.41 -14.11
N PHE A 257 -3.30 20.51 -12.91
CA PHE A 257 -4.42 21.42 -12.65
C PHE A 257 -4.05 22.59 -11.75
N GLY A 258 -3.00 22.48 -10.93
CA GLY A 258 -2.50 23.55 -10.06
C GLY A 258 -1.60 24.56 -10.78
N ASN A 259 -1.19 24.29 -12.02
CA ASN A 259 -0.21 25.10 -12.74
C ASN A 259 -0.77 25.59 -14.09
N ARG A 260 -0.92 26.92 -14.21
CA ARG A 260 -1.45 27.57 -15.42
C ARG A 260 -0.59 27.33 -16.67
N ILE A 261 0.70 27.05 -16.51
CA ILE A 261 1.61 26.74 -17.61
C ILE A 261 1.31 25.41 -18.30
N PHE A 262 0.82 24.41 -17.56
CA PHE A 262 0.53 23.08 -18.11
C PHE A 262 -0.87 23.00 -18.73
N SER A 263 -1.80 23.83 -18.26
CA SER A 263 -3.19 23.85 -18.75
C SER A 263 -3.34 24.01 -20.28
N PRO A 264 -2.69 24.98 -20.97
CA PRO A 264 -2.88 25.17 -22.41
C PRO A 264 -2.15 24.14 -23.28
N ILE A 265 -1.18 23.41 -22.74
CA ILE A 265 -0.36 22.44 -23.49
C ILE A 265 -0.77 20.98 -23.25
N TRP A 266 -1.68 20.71 -22.30
CA TRP A 266 -2.13 19.35 -22.00
C TRP A 266 -3.31 18.92 -22.89
N ASN A 267 -3.10 18.85 -24.21
CA ASN A 267 -4.12 18.45 -25.18
C ASN A 267 -3.51 17.85 -26.47
N ARG A 268 -4.37 17.37 -27.37
CA ARG A 268 -3.97 16.73 -28.65
C ARG A 268 -3.32 17.66 -29.66
N GLU A 269 -3.48 18.98 -29.53
CA GLU A 269 -2.80 19.94 -30.42
C GLU A 269 -1.32 20.10 -30.06
N ASN A 270 -0.95 19.82 -28.81
CA ASN A 270 0.39 20.07 -28.27
C ASN A 270 1.16 18.79 -27.90
N ILE A 271 0.47 17.69 -27.58
CA ILE A 271 1.09 16.42 -27.18
C ILE A 271 1.16 15.47 -28.38
N ALA A 272 2.39 15.13 -28.80
CA ALA A 272 2.63 14.14 -29.83
C ALA A 272 2.37 12.70 -29.35
N SER A 273 2.76 12.36 -28.12
CA SER A 273 2.55 11.04 -27.52
C SER A 273 2.66 11.07 -25.99
N VAL A 274 2.07 10.05 -25.34
CA VAL A 274 2.20 9.79 -23.89
C VAL A 274 2.82 8.40 -23.73
N VAL A 275 3.90 8.32 -22.95
CA VAL A 275 4.62 7.07 -22.70
C VAL A 275 4.52 6.71 -21.23
N ILE A 276 4.04 5.49 -20.94
CA ILE A 276 3.97 4.92 -19.60
C ILE A 276 4.87 3.70 -19.57
N SER A 277 5.89 3.71 -18.70
CA SER A 277 6.89 2.65 -18.61
C SER A 277 6.94 2.08 -17.21
N PHE A 278 6.83 0.75 -17.10
CA PHE A 278 7.09 0.00 -15.88
C PHE A 278 8.22 -1.00 -16.16
N LYS A 279 9.30 -0.92 -15.39
CA LYS A 279 10.51 -1.75 -15.58
C LYS A 279 10.99 -2.25 -14.23
N GLU A 280 11.30 -3.53 -14.17
CA GLU A 280 11.90 -4.17 -13.00
C GLU A 280 13.23 -4.81 -13.41
N PRO A 281 14.33 -4.61 -12.65
CA PRO A 281 15.63 -5.19 -12.97
C PRO A 281 15.76 -6.66 -12.51
N PHE A 282 14.67 -7.29 -12.07
CA PHE A 282 14.62 -8.65 -11.54
C PHE A 282 13.49 -9.45 -12.17
N GLY A 283 13.62 -10.79 -12.16
CA GLY A 283 12.59 -11.72 -12.62
C GLY A 283 11.59 -12.11 -11.53
N THR A 284 10.94 -13.27 -11.67
CA THR A 284 9.85 -13.70 -10.76
C THR A 284 10.31 -14.13 -9.36
N GLN A 285 11.62 -14.21 -9.09
CA GLN A 285 12.19 -14.50 -7.76
C GLN A 285 11.51 -15.66 -7.01
N GLY A 286 11.31 -16.80 -7.68
CA GLY A 286 10.69 -17.99 -7.07
C GLY A 286 9.17 -17.96 -6.99
N ARG A 287 8.51 -16.91 -7.51
CA ARG A 287 7.04 -16.79 -7.61
C ARG A 287 6.50 -17.09 -9.01
N GLY A 288 7.29 -17.75 -9.87
CA GLY A 288 6.93 -18.02 -11.26
C GLY A 288 5.54 -18.62 -11.44
N GLY A 289 5.16 -19.59 -10.61
CA GLY A 289 3.83 -20.22 -10.68
C GLY A 289 2.67 -19.25 -10.48
N TYR A 290 2.81 -18.25 -9.59
CA TYR A 290 1.79 -17.20 -9.45
C TYR A 290 1.74 -16.29 -10.68
N PHE A 291 2.89 -15.95 -11.27
CA PHE A 291 2.96 -15.05 -12.43
C PHE A 291 2.49 -15.73 -13.73
N ASP A 292 2.64 -17.05 -13.86
CA ASP A 292 2.20 -17.81 -15.04
C ASP A 292 0.66 -17.90 -15.16
N GLU A 293 -0.03 -17.64 -14.06
CA GLU A 293 -1.48 -17.70 -13.96
C GLU A 293 -2.22 -16.41 -14.38
N PHE A 294 -1.50 -15.35 -14.79
CA PHE A 294 -2.02 -14.02 -15.15
C PHE A 294 -1.37 -13.44 -16.40
#